data_AF-A0A1E5UL29-F1
#
_entry.id   AF-A0A1E5UL29-F1
#
_cell.length_a   1.000
_cell.length_b   1.000
_cell.length_c   1.000
_cell.angle_alpha   90.00
_cell.angle_beta   90.00
_cell.angle_gamma   90.00
#
_symmetry.space_group_name_H-M   'P 1'
#
loop_
_entity.id
_entity.type
_entity.pdbx_description
1 polymer ?
#
loop_
_entity_poly.entity_id
_entity_poly.type
_entity_poly.pdbx_seq_one_letter_code
_entity_poly.pdbx_strand_id
1 'polypeptide(L)'
;MAAAAASGRVDDDFERRRRARELLDATTPGRSIAVRRCKLALETFRVDGDLGEARTLLRDALDCSNVHHPTIYRAWISMEEQAGTDASAIRKLFEAWCAWYHKEDRAGSQDEGGFWCHYIGFELRRGTAASARGVGERAVAACPRDPAVHAKYAKAELRLGFPDRARAVLLSALDAFAADAGTREWLEREVFGKIHDQTIFE
;
A
#
# COMPACT_ATOMS: atom_id res chain seq x y z
N MET A 1 -14.86 25.26 33.01
CA MET A 1 -13.43 25.32 33.39
C MET A 1 -12.71 23.98 33.37
N ALA A 2 -13.35 22.82 33.61
CA ALA A 2 -12.67 21.51 33.59
C ALA A 2 -12.15 21.06 32.21
N ALA A 3 -12.88 21.36 31.12
CA ALA A 3 -12.46 20.99 29.76
C ALA A 3 -11.18 21.72 29.29
N ALA A 4 -11.00 22.99 29.67
CA ALA A 4 -9.81 23.77 29.33
C ALA A 4 -8.55 23.30 30.08
N ALA A 5 -8.71 22.85 31.34
CA ALA A 5 -7.60 22.31 32.13
C ALA A 5 -7.18 20.89 31.70
N ALA A 6 -8.11 20.10 31.15
CA ALA A 6 -7.81 18.80 30.56
C ALA A 6 -7.12 18.95 29.20
N SER A 7 -7.60 19.86 28.34
CA SER A 7 -6.96 20.20 27.05
C SER A 7 -5.52 20.67 27.25
N GLY A 8 -5.29 21.61 28.18
CA GLY A 8 -3.95 22.13 28.46
C GLY A 8 -2.98 21.11 29.08
N ARG A 9 -3.46 20.01 29.68
CA ARG A 9 -2.59 18.91 30.17
C ARG A 9 -2.20 17.93 29.06
N VAL A 10 -3.10 17.67 28.13
CA VAL A 10 -2.84 16.81 26.96
C VAL A 10 -1.84 17.50 26.03
N ASP A 11 -1.99 18.82 25.81
CA ASP A 11 -1.06 19.61 25.01
C ASP A 11 0.36 19.66 25.63
N ASP A 12 0.46 19.72 26.96
CA ASP A 12 1.74 19.73 27.68
C ASP A 12 2.47 18.37 27.59
N ASP A 13 1.72 17.27 27.66
CA ASP A 13 2.28 15.92 27.51
C ASP A 13 2.72 15.64 26.07
N PHE A 14 1.94 16.13 25.09
CA PHE A 14 2.28 16.08 23.67
C PHE A 14 3.61 16.80 23.37
N GLU A 15 3.76 18.05 23.81
CA GLU A 15 4.99 18.82 23.60
C GLU A 15 6.20 18.21 24.32
N ARG A 16 6.00 17.57 25.48
CA ARG A 16 7.07 16.80 26.15
C ARG A 16 7.48 15.57 25.35
N ARG A 17 6.51 14.79 24.86
CA ARG A 17 6.76 13.61 24.01
C ARG A 17 7.48 14.01 22.72
N ARG A 18 7.11 15.12 22.11
CA ARG A 18 7.76 15.69 20.92
C ARG A 18 9.21 16.08 21.21
N ARG A 19 9.47 16.87 22.25
CA ARG A 19 10.84 17.29 22.61
C ARG A 19 11.75 16.12 22.97
N ALA A 20 11.23 15.13 23.70
CA ALA A 20 11.98 13.90 24.00
C ALA A 20 12.38 13.15 22.71
N ARG A 21 11.52 13.18 21.69
CA ARG A 21 11.76 12.56 20.38
C ARG A 21 12.82 13.30 19.58
N GLU A 22 12.74 14.62 19.53
CA GLU A 22 13.75 15.47 18.88
C GLU A 22 15.15 15.22 19.46
N LEU A 23 15.25 15.03 20.78
CA LEU A 23 16.50 14.67 21.46
C LEU A 23 17.01 13.26 21.09
N LEU A 24 16.12 12.28 21.02
CA LEU A 24 16.48 10.92 20.61
C LEU A 24 16.90 10.86 19.13
N ASP A 25 16.25 11.64 18.26
CA ASP A 25 16.57 11.72 16.84
C ASP A 25 17.94 12.39 16.62
N ALA A 26 18.31 13.37 17.43
CA ALA A 26 19.63 14.02 17.37
C ALA A 26 20.81 13.08 17.67
N THR A 27 20.57 11.94 18.33
CA THR A 27 21.60 10.97 18.73
C THR A 27 21.62 9.70 17.87
N THR A 28 20.70 9.58 16.91
CA THR A 28 20.49 8.34 16.15
C THR A 28 20.86 8.53 14.67
N PRO A 29 21.54 7.58 13.99
CA PRO A 29 21.79 7.70 12.56
C PRO A 29 20.49 7.65 11.72
N GLY A 30 20.45 8.40 10.61
CA GLY A 30 19.23 8.69 9.83
C GLY A 30 18.41 7.49 9.32
N ARG A 31 19.05 6.35 9.01
CA ARG A 31 18.33 5.12 8.56
C ARG A 31 17.49 4.47 9.67
N SER A 32 18.00 4.48 10.91
CA SER A 32 17.26 4.00 12.08
C SER A 32 16.14 4.96 12.51
N ILE A 33 16.23 6.25 12.15
CA ILE A 33 15.20 7.25 12.43
C ILE A 33 13.94 6.96 11.62
N ALA A 34 14.04 6.74 10.30
CA ALA A 34 12.87 6.54 9.44
C ALA A 34 12.00 5.34 9.87
N VAL A 35 12.65 4.20 10.20
CA VAL A 35 11.95 3.00 10.68
C VAL A 35 11.28 3.25 12.04
N ARG A 36 11.96 3.95 12.95
CA ARG A 36 11.41 4.29 14.27
C ARG A 36 10.21 5.25 14.13
N ARG A 37 10.32 6.28 13.29
CA ARG A 37 9.22 7.23 13.03
C ARG A 37 7.99 6.54 12.45
N CYS A 38 8.17 5.58 11.54
CA CYS A 38 7.06 4.79 11.02
C CYS A 38 6.39 3.93 12.10
N LYS A 39 7.16 3.25 12.93
CA LYS A 39 6.61 2.46 14.05
C LYS A 39 5.81 3.35 15.00
N LEU A 40 6.39 4.48 15.36
CA LEU A 40 5.76 5.43 16.26
C LEU A 40 4.48 6.03 15.67
N ALA A 41 4.46 6.38 14.39
CA ALA A 41 3.25 6.85 13.72
C ALA A 41 2.09 5.84 13.79
N LEU A 42 2.41 4.56 13.65
CA LEU A 42 1.41 3.50 13.78
C LEU A 42 0.95 3.30 15.23
N GLU A 43 1.85 3.50 16.21
CA GLU A 43 1.52 3.44 17.63
C GLU A 43 0.64 4.64 18.05
N THR A 44 0.98 5.86 17.65
CA THR A 44 0.17 7.06 17.94
C THR A 44 -1.23 6.93 17.34
N PHE A 45 -1.34 6.42 16.11
CA PHE A 45 -2.65 6.12 15.51
C PHE A 45 -3.44 5.08 16.32
N ARG A 46 -2.78 4.02 16.81
CA ARG A 46 -3.44 2.94 17.57
C ARG A 46 -3.85 3.34 18.99
N VAL A 47 -3.03 4.14 19.65
CA VAL A 47 -3.22 4.50 21.07
C VAL A 47 -4.04 5.78 21.21
N ASP A 48 -3.68 6.82 20.48
CA ASP A 48 -4.25 8.16 20.64
C ASP A 48 -5.31 8.46 19.58
N GLY A 49 -5.36 7.72 18.47
CA GLY A 49 -6.26 7.98 17.34
C GLY A 49 -5.91 9.26 16.57
N ASP A 50 -4.78 9.91 16.89
CA ASP A 50 -4.35 11.14 16.25
C ASP A 50 -3.75 10.87 14.87
N LEU A 51 -4.63 10.96 13.87
CA LEU A 51 -4.26 10.81 12.46
C LEU A 51 -3.40 11.98 11.95
N GLY A 52 -3.48 13.15 12.59
CA GLY A 52 -2.69 14.32 12.24
C GLY A 52 -1.21 14.12 12.56
N GLU A 53 -0.91 13.75 13.80
CA GLU A 53 0.47 13.45 14.24
C GLU A 53 1.04 12.24 13.49
N ALA A 54 0.24 11.19 13.27
CA ALA A 54 0.72 10.03 12.52
C ALA A 54 1.16 10.38 11.08
N ARG A 55 0.42 11.27 10.39
CA ARG A 55 0.78 11.76 9.05
C ARG A 55 2.06 12.60 9.05
N THR A 56 2.26 13.45 10.04
CA THR A 56 3.50 14.26 10.12
C THR A 56 4.71 13.37 10.32
N LEU A 57 4.61 12.38 11.23
CA LEU A 57 5.69 11.42 11.47
C LEU A 57 6.03 10.58 10.24
N LEU A 58 5.04 10.18 9.45
CA LEU A 58 5.26 9.43 8.21
C LEU A 58 5.91 10.30 7.13
N ARG A 59 5.52 11.58 7.03
CA ARG A 59 6.18 12.55 6.13
C ARG A 59 7.64 12.75 6.52
N ASP A 60 7.90 12.99 7.80
CA ASP A 60 9.26 13.16 8.33
C ASP A 60 10.10 11.88 8.15
N ALA A 61 9.47 10.70 8.13
CA ALA A 61 10.14 9.45 7.83
C ALA A 61 10.54 9.33 6.35
N LEU A 62 9.69 9.82 5.42
CA LEU A 62 10.03 9.87 4.00
C LEU A 62 11.22 10.81 3.76
N ASP A 63 11.27 11.95 4.43
CA ASP A 63 12.37 12.91 4.27
C ASP A 63 13.72 12.37 4.79
N CYS A 64 13.70 11.47 5.77
CA CYS A 64 14.93 10.87 6.32
C CYS A 64 15.50 9.69 5.52
N SER A 65 14.71 9.01 4.68
CA SER A 65 15.22 7.83 3.96
C SER A 65 14.41 7.49 2.71
N ASN A 66 15.05 7.54 1.54
CA ASN A 66 14.51 7.03 0.29
C ASN A 66 14.56 5.49 0.17
N VAL A 67 15.31 4.78 1.02
CA VAL A 67 15.41 3.30 0.96
C VAL A 67 14.12 2.67 1.47
N HIS A 68 13.53 3.24 2.53
CA HIS A 68 12.37 2.67 3.19
C HIS A 68 11.04 3.13 2.60
N HIS A 69 11.02 4.08 1.66
CA HIS A 69 9.79 4.64 1.06
C HIS A 69 8.71 3.60 0.73
N PRO A 70 8.99 2.45 0.08
CA PRO A 70 7.96 1.46 -0.18
C PRO A 70 7.25 0.98 1.10
N THR A 71 8.00 0.72 2.17
CA THR A 71 7.46 0.31 3.48
C THR A 71 6.68 1.45 4.14
N ILE A 72 7.18 2.69 4.05
CA ILE A 72 6.53 3.87 4.63
C ILE A 72 5.19 4.14 3.95
N TYR A 73 5.14 4.16 2.62
CA TYR A 73 3.90 4.34 1.87
C TYR A 73 2.90 3.20 2.15
N ARG A 74 3.36 1.94 2.22
CA ARG A 74 2.49 0.82 2.59
C ARG A 74 1.88 1.00 3.98
N ALA A 75 2.68 1.40 4.96
CA ALA A 75 2.20 1.68 6.32
C ALA A 75 1.21 2.85 6.34
N TRP A 76 1.53 3.94 5.63
CA TRP A 76 0.66 5.12 5.54
C TRP A 76 -0.69 4.77 4.92
N ILE A 77 -0.69 4.11 3.76
CA ILE A 77 -1.92 3.72 3.07
C ILE A 77 -2.79 2.82 3.95
N SER A 78 -2.21 1.78 4.56
CA SER A 78 -2.94 0.88 5.44
C SER A 78 -3.52 1.60 6.67
N MET A 79 -2.81 2.59 7.20
CA MET A 79 -3.30 3.43 8.30
C MET A 79 -4.50 4.27 7.86
N GLU A 80 -4.42 4.92 6.69
CA GLU A 80 -5.51 5.77 6.16
C GLU A 80 -6.74 4.94 5.78
N GLU A 81 -6.54 3.71 5.30
CA GLU A 81 -7.63 2.76 5.06
C GLU A 81 -8.35 2.38 6.37
N GLN A 82 -7.60 2.09 7.44
CA GLN A 82 -8.16 1.78 8.76
C GLN A 82 -8.88 2.98 9.38
N ALA A 83 -8.36 4.19 9.17
CA ALA A 83 -8.97 5.43 9.64
C ALA A 83 -10.27 5.80 8.89
N GLY A 84 -10.58 5.11 7.78
CA GLY A 84 -11.74 5.43 6.96
C GLY A 84 -11.60 6.74 6.16
N THR A 85 -10.36 7.21 5.93
CA THR A 85 -10.10 8.43 5.16
C THR A 85 -10.68 8.33 3.75
N ASP A 86 -11.06 9.46 3.16
CA ASP A 86 -11.60 9.53 1.81
C ASP A 86 -10.71 8.82 0.76
N ALA A 87 -11.36 8.13 -0.18
CA ALA A 87 -10.67 7.32 -1.18
C ALA A 87 -9.77 8.17 -2.09
N SER A 88 -10.13 9.44 -2.37
CA SER A 88 -9.30 10.32 -3.19
C SER A 88 -7.96 10.67 -2.52
N ALA A 89 -7.95 10.83 -1.19
CA ALA A 89 -6.73 11.10 -0.44
C ALA A 89 -5.78 9.89 -0.48
N ILE A 90 -6.32 8.68 -0.37
CA ILE A 90 -5.52 7.45 -0.45
C ILE A 90 -4.97 7.24 -1.87
N ARG A 91 -5.76 7.51 -2.91
CA ARG A 91 -5.28 7.50 -4.30
C ARG A 91 -4.09 8.44 -4.49
N LYS A 92 -4.13 9.64 -3.90
CA LYS A 92 -2.98 10.56 -3.97
C LYS A 92 -1.71 9.97 -3.36
N LEU A 93 -1.82 9.17 -2.29
CA LEU A 93 -0.67 8.46 -1.72
C LEU A 93 -0.13 7.37 -2.67
N PHE A 94 -1.01 6.61 -3.31
CA PHE A 94 -0.62 5.64 -4.34
C PHE A 94 0.09 6.32 -5.51
N GLU A 95 -0.47 7.41 -6.05
CA GLU A 95 0.15 8.14 -7.16
C GLU A 95 1.46 8.84 -6.75
N ALA A 96 1.57 9.34 -5.53
CA ALA A 96 2.81 9.90 -4.99
C ALA A 96 3.93 8.84 -4.93
N TRP A 97 3.60 7.62 -4.52
CA TRP A 97 4.53 6.50 -4.58
C TRP A 97 4.93 6.18 -6.03
N CYS A 98 3.98 6.11 -6.98
CA CYS A 98 4.29 5.87 -8.40
C CYS A 98 5.25 6.93 -8.96
N ALA A 99 4.99 8.21 -8.68
CA ALA A 99 5.84 9.31 -9.12
C ALA A 99 7.25 9.24 -8.53
N TRP A 100 7.36 8.92 -7.24
CA TRP A 100 8.65 8.71 -6.59
C TRP A 100 9.40 7.51 -7.18
N TYR A 101 8.71 6.39 -7.41
CA TYR A 101 9.30 5.17 -7.94
C TYR A 101 9.86 5.36 -9.34
N HIS A 102 9.13 6.06 -10.22
CA HIS A 102 9.61 6.44 -11.54
C HIS A 102 10.81 7.39 -11.50
N LYS A 103 10.82 8.35 -10.56
CA LYS A 103 11.94 9.30 -10.42
C LYS A 103 13.25 8.63 -10.01
N GLU A 104 13.18 7.61 -9.16
CA GLU A 104 14.36 6.90 -8.64
C GLU A 104 14.85 5.78 -9.58
N ASP A 105 14.25 5.63 -10.77
CA ASP A 105 14.57 4.61 -11.76
C ASP A 105 14.65 3.19 -11.17
N ARG A 106 13.75 2.88 -10.23
CA ARG A 106 13.74 1.58 -9.54
C ARG A 106 12.99 0.51 -10.32
N ALA A 107 12.64 0.76 -11.58
CA ALA A 107 11.80 -0.08 -12.43
C ALA A 107 12.14 -1.57 -12.31
N GLY A 108 11.14 -2.40 -12.00
CA GLY A 108 11.32 -3.85 -11.88
C GLY A 108 11.91 -4.31 -10.54
N SER A 109 11.97 -3.47 -9.51
CA SER A 109 12.27 -3.95 -8.16
C SER A 109 11.14 -4.85 -7.65
N GLN A 110 11.49 -5.86 -6.87
CA GLN A 110 10.54 -6.81 -6.30
C GLN A 110 9.41 -6.15 -5.47
N ASP A 111 9.63 -4.92 -4.98
CA ASP A 111 8.65 -4.18 -4.19
C ASP A 111 7.53 -3.55 -5.03
N GLU A 112 7.74 -3.37 -6.34
CA GLU A 112 6.82 -2.70 -7.25
C GLU A 112 5.51 -3.47 -7.40
N GLY A 113 5.60 -4.74 -7.78
CA GLY A 113 4.43 -5.55 -8.06
C GLY A 113 3.58 -5.79 -6.81
N GLY A 114 4.20 -5.91 -5.64
CA GLY A 114 3.48 -5.98 -4.36
C GLY A 114 2.67 -4.70 -4.07
N PHE A 115 3.18 -3.53 -4.45
CA PHE A 115 2.47 -2.26 -4.28
C PHE A 115 1.33 -2.11 -5.28
N TRP A 116 1.54 -2.47 -6.56
CA TRP A 116 0.48 -2.53 -7.56
C TRP A 116 -0.64 -3.50 -7.17
N CYS A 117 -0.29 -4.68 -6.64
CA CYS A 117 -1.25 -5.64 -6.13
C CYS A 117 -2.11 -5.06 -5.00
N HIS A 118 -1.50 -4.23 -4.13
CA HIS A 118 -2.22 -3.50 -3.10
C HIS A 118 -3.17 -2.48 -3.73
N TYR A 119 -2.70 -1.68 -4.70
CA TYR A 119 -3.52 -0.65 -5.36
C TYR A 119 -4.74 -1.24 -6.08
N ILE A 120 -4.56 -2.33 -6.83
CA ILE A 120 -5.68 -3.07 -7.45
C ILE A 120 -6.67 -3.53 -6.37
N GLY A 121 -6.16 -4.07 -5.26
CA GLY A 121 -6.99 -4.52 -4.13
C GLY A 121 -7.78 -3.37 -3.48
N PHE A 122 -7.20 -2.19 -3.37
CA PHE A 122 -7.85 -0.99 -2.87
C PHE A 122 -8.99 -0.54 -3.79
N GLU A 123 -8.74 -0.43 -5.10
CA GLU A 123 -9.79 -0.01 -6.05
C GLU A 123 -10.92 -1.03 -6.17
N LEU A 124 -10.63 -2.32 -5.99
CA LEU A 124 -11.69 -3.34 -5.89
C LEU A 124 -12.62 -3.15 -4.68
N ARG A 125 -12.11 -2.64 -3.56
CA ARG A 125 -12.89 -2.45 -2.33
C ARG A 125 -13.61 -1.10 -2.31
N ARG A 126 -12.98 -0.04 -2.81
CA ARG A 126 -13.40 1.35 -2.62
C ARG A 126 -13.60 2.13 -3.91
N GLY A 127 -13.25 1.54 -5.04
CA GLY A 127 -13.34 2.15 -6.35
C GLY A 127 -14.52 1.62 -7.18
N THR A 128 -14.47 1.96 -8.46
CA THR A 128 -15.38 1.41 -9.47
C THR A 128 -14.67 0.33 -10.27
N ALA A 129 -15.44 -0.52 -10.96
CA ALA A 129 -14.88 -1.51 -11.88
C ALA A 129 -13.92 -0.88 -12.92
N ALA A 130 -14.26 0.31 -13.42
CA ALA A 130 -13.42 1.05 -14.37
C ALA A 130 -12.09 1.51 -13.73
N SER A 131 -12.14 1.98 -12.48
CA SER A 131 -10.94 2.41 -11.74
C SER A 131 -10.00 1.23 -11.46
N ALA A 132 -10.54 0.12 -10.94
CA ALA A 132 -9.77 -1.09 -10.68
C ALA A 132 -9.11 -1.65 -11.95
N ARG A 133 -9.84 -1.58 -13.07
CA ARG A 133 -9.32 -1.97 -14.39
C ARG A 133 -8.20 -1.05 -14.87
N GLY A 134 -8.39 0.27 -14.80
CA GLY A 134 -7.36 1.22 -15.18
C GLY A 134 -6.07 1.06 -14.38
N VAL A 135 -6.18 0.77 -13.07
CA VAL A 135 -5.01 0.45 -12.24
C VAL A 135 -4.41 -0.91 -12.62
N GLY A 136 -5.22 -1.92 -12.91
CA GLY A 136 -4.75 -3.24 -13.33
C GLY A 136 -3.97 -3.22 -14.65
N GLU A 137 -4.48 -2.48 -15.65
CA GLU A 137 -3.81 -2.29 -16.95
C GLU A 137 -2.47 -1.55 -16.77
N ARG A 138 -2.44 -0.49 -15.96
CA ARG A 138 -1.20 0.22 -15.59
C ARG A 138 -0.21 -0.69 -14.88
N ALA A 139 -0.68 -1.52 -13.96
CA ALA A 139 0.17 -2.44 -13.19
C ALA A 139 0.85 -3.47 -14.09
N VAL A 140 0.13 -4.07 -15.04
CA VAL A 140 0.71 -5.02 -16.01
C VAL A 140 1.72 -4.34 -16.92
N ALA A 141 1.46 -3.09 -17.33
CA ALA A 141 2.40 -2.32 -18.14
C ALA A 141 3.69 -1.96 -17.38
N ALA A 142 3.57 -1.63 -16.08
CA ALA A 142 4.71 -1.32 -15.22
C ALA A 142 5.54 -2.56 -14.85
N CYS A 143 4.86 -3.67 -14.55
CA CYS A 143 5.49 -4.92 -14.08
C CYS A 143 5.16 -6.10 -15.00
N PRO A 144 5.55 -6.08 -16.29
CA PRO A 144 5.16 -7.13 -17.25
C PRO A 144 5.74 -8.51 -16.91
N ARG A 145 6.85 -8.53 -16.15
CA ARG A 145 7.56 -9.75 -15.73
C ARG A 145 7.22 -10.20 -14.30
N ASP A 146 6.24 -9.59 -13.64
CA ASP A 146 5.78 -10.02 -12.31
C ASP A 146 4.49 -10.85 -12.42
N PRO A 147 4.54 -12.19 -12.24
CA PRO A 147 3.37 -13.03 -12.35
C PRO A 147 2.30 -12.74 -11.28
N ALA A 148 2.68 -12.21 -10.11
CA ALA A 148 1.72 -11.89 -9.06
C ALA A 148 0.79 -10.74 -9.46
N VAL A 149 1.30 -9.76 -10.21
CA VAL A 149 0.51 -8.65 -10.74
C VAL A 149 -0.53 -9.15 -11.73
N HIS A 150 -0.12 -10.00 -12.69
CA HIS A 150 -1.03 -10.62 -13.65
C HIS A 150 -2.11 -11.45 -12.96
N ALA A 151 -1.73 -12.30 -12.00
CA ALA A 151 -2.69 -13.11 -11.24
C ALA A 151 -3.67 -12.24 -10.45
N LYS A 152 -3.18 -11.15 -9.82
CA LYS A 152 -4.03 -10.23 -9.07
C LYS A 152 -5.03 -9.51 -9.97
N TYR A 153 -4.62 -9.07 -11.15
CA TYR A 153 -5.50 -8.40 -12.11
C TYR A 153 -6.53 -9.36 -12.71
N ALA A 154 -6.14 -10.58 -13.09
CA ALA A 154 -7.08 -11.61 -13.56
C ALA A 154 -8.15 -11.92 -12.49
N LYS A 155 -7.74 -12.08 -11.22
CA LYS A 155 -8.68 -12.24 -10.10
C LYS A 155 -9.58 -11.03 -9.87
N ALA A 156 -9.08 -9.82 -10.13
CA ALA A 156 -9.87 -8.60 -10.04
C ALA A 156 -11.02 -8.63 -11.05
N GLU A 157 -10.74 -8.96 -12.31
CA GLU A 157 -11.78 -9.07 -13.36
C GLU A 157 -12.78 -10.20 -13.07
N LEU A 158 -12.35 -11.34 -12.51
CA LEU A 158 -13.27 -12.38 -12.05
C LEU A 158 -14.22 -11.87 -10.96
N ARG A 159 -13.70 -11.16 -9.96
CA ARG A 159 -14.51 -10.56 -8.88
C ARG A 159 -15.49 -9.51 -9.37
N LEU A 160 -15.14 -8.80 -10.45
CA LEU A 160 -16.01 -7.83 -11.08
C LEU A 160 -17.05 -8.47 -12.02
N GLY A 161 -17.04 -9.80 -12.20
CA GLY A 161 -17.99 -10.52 -13.04
C GLY A 161 -17.63 -10.55 -14.53
N PHE A 162 -16.37 -10.32 -14.91
CA PHE A 162 -15.90 -10.31 -16.29
C PHE A 162 -14.92 -11.47 -16.57
N PRO A 163 -15.41 -12.73 -16.64
CA PRO A 163 -14.55 -13.91 -16.80
C PRO A 163 -13.80 -13.94 -18.14
N ASP A 164 -14.39 -13.43 -19.22
CA ASP A 164 -13.74 -13.38 -20.52
C ASP A 164 -12.50 -12.47 -20.50
N ARG A 165 -12.59 -11.33 -19.80
CA ARG A 165 -11.45 -10.44 -19.59
C ARG A 165 -10.40 -11.08 -18.71
N ALA A 166 -10.81 -11.74 -17.63
CA ALA A 166 -9.87 -12.47 -16.78
C ALA A 166 -9.09 -13.54 -17.56
N ARG A 167 -9.77 -14.27 -18.45
CA ARG A 167 -9.12 -15.22 -19.37
C ARG A 167 -8.14 -14.52 -20.31
N ALA A 168 -8.52 -13.39 -20.90
CA ALA A 168 -7.63 -12.64 -21.78
C ALA A 168 -6.36 -12.17 -21.05
N VAL A 169 -6.49 -11.67 -19.82
CA VAL A 169 -5.33 -11.29 -18.98
C VAL A 169 -4.47 -12.51 -18.67
N LEU A 170 -5.06 -13.63 -18.26
CA LEU A 170 -4.32 -14.84 -17.96
C LEU A 170 -3.59 -15.39 -19.20
N LEU A 171 -4.26 -15.46 -20.35
CA LEU A 171 -3.64 -15.92 -21.60
C LEU A 171 -2.44 -15.03 -21.98
N SER A 172 -2.61 -13.71 -21.92
CA SER A 172 -1.50 -12.77 -22.15
C SER A 172 -0.34 -12.98 -21.18
N ALA A 173 -0.63 -13.31 -19.92
CA ALA A 173 0.41 -13.63 -18.94
C ALA A 173 1.10 -14.96 -19.28
N LEU A 174 0.35 -16.02 -19.61
CA LEU A 174 0.89 -17.32 -19.99
C LEU A 174 1.82 -17.21 -21.21
N ASP A 175 1.45 -16.38 -22.18
CA ASP A 175 2.30 -16.08 -23.35
C ASP A 175 3.58 -15.34 -22.93
N ALA A 176 3.48 -14.35 -22.03
CA ALA A 176 4.63 -13.61 -21.52
C ALA A 176 5.62 -14.50 -20.74
N PHE A 177 5.13 -15.55 -20.08
CA PHE A 177 5.92 -16.53 -19.31
C PHE A 177 6.04 -17.89 -20.02
N ALA A 178 5.89 -17.95 -21.34
CA ALA A 178 5.90 -19.20 -22.11
C ALA A 178 7.11 -20.12 -21.81
N ALA A 179 8.29 -19.53 -21.58
CA ALA A 179 9.53 -20.24 -21.29
C ALA A 179 9.61 -20.82 -19.86
N ASP A 180 8.75 -20.39 -18.94
CA ASP A 180 8.76 -20.82 -17.53
C ASP A 180 7.48 -21.59 -17.20
N ALA A 181 7.57 -22.92 -17.33
CA ALA A 181 6.44 -23.80 -17.03
C ALA A 181 5.97 -23.71 -15.57
N GLY A 182 6.89 -23.49 -14.62
CA GLY A 182 6.55 -23.40 -13.20
C GLY A 182 5.74 -22.13 -12.90
N THR A 183 6.12 -21.00 -13.50
CA THR A 183 5.35 -19.76 -13.39
C THR A 183 3.97 -19.88 -14.04
N ARG A 184 3.86 -20.56 -15.20
CA ARG A 184 2.56 -20.80 -15.85
C ARG A 184 1.62 -21.65 -15.00
N GLU A 185 2.10 -22.77 -14.47
CA GLU A 185 1.33 -23.63 -13.57
C GLU A 185 0.90 -22.86 -12.31
N TRP A 186 1.81 -22.06 -11.75
CA TRP A 186 1.50 -21.20 -10.62
C TRP A 186 0.40 -20.19 -10.94
N LEU A 187 0.44 -19.53 -12.11
CA LEU A 187 -0.57 -18.55 -12.54
C LEU A 187 -1.95 -19.18 -12.66
N GLU A 188 -2.07 -20.33 -13.33
CA GLU A 188 -3.34 -21.03 -13.50
C GLU A 188 -3.93 -21.45 -12.16
N ARG A 189 -3.10 -22.08 -11.31
CA ARG A 189 -3.51 -22.49 -9.97
C ARG A 189 -3.87 -21.30 -9.09
N GLU A 190 -3.12 -20.21 -9.15
CA GLU A 190 -3.40 -19.05 -8.32
C GLU A 190 -4.74 -18.43 -8.75
N VAL A 191 -4.96 -18.20 -10.04
CA VAL A 191 -6.19 -17.57 -10.58
C VAL A 191 -7.44 -18.42 -10.33
N PHE A 192 -7.38 -19.73 -10.58
CA PHE A 192 -8.57 -20.60 -10.52
C PHE A 192 -8.66 -21.47 -9.25
N GLY A 193 -7.55 -21.78 -8.60
CA GLY A 193 -7.49 -22.73 -7.48
C GLY A 193 -8.16 -22.27 -6.19
N LYS A 194 -8.50 -20.98 -6.05
CA LYS A 194 -9.24 -20.45 -4.89
C LYS A 194 -10.74 -20.23 -5.13
N ILE A 195 -11.27 -20.57 -6.30
CA ILE A 195 -12.70 -20.41 -6.60
C ILE A 195 -13.53 -21.57 -6.01
N HIS A 196 -12.89 -22.71 -5.69
CA HIS A 196 -13.58 -23.89 -5.17
C HIS A 196 -13.93 -23.86 -3.67
N ASP A 197 -13.50 -22.85 -2.90
CA ASP A 197 -13.68 -22.80 -1.44
C ASP A 197 -14.58 -21.64 -0.96
N GLN A 198 -15.21 -20.89 -1.88
CA GLN A 198 -16.18 -19.83 -1.54
C GLN A 198 -17.61 -20.13 -2.02
N THR A 199 -17.88 -21.37 -2.46
CA THR A 199 -19.25 -21.86 -2.73
C THR A 199 -19.86 -22.56 -1.51
N ILE A 200 -19.41 -22.22 -0.29
CA ILE A 200 -20.08 -22.61 0.97
C ILE A 200 -20.16 -21.36 1.85
N PHE A 201 -21.08 -20.47 1.49
CA PHE A 201 -21.82 -19.66 2.47
C PHE A 201 -23.23 -19.50 1.90
N GLU A 202 -24.09 -20.42 2.32
CA GLU A 202 -25.51 -20.15 2.56
C GLU A 202 -25.66 -18.99 3.57
#